data_AF-A0A1G4K1I0-F1
#
_entry.id   AF-A0A1G4K1I0-F1
#
_cell.length_a   1.000
_cell.length_b   1.000
_cell.length_c   1.000
_cell.angle_alpha   90.00
_cell.angle_beta   90.00
_cell.angle_gamma   90.00
#
_symmetry.space_group_name_H-M   'P 1'
#
loop_
_entity.id
_entity.type
_entity.pdbx_description
1 polymer ?
#
loop_
_entity_poly.entity_id
_entity_poly.type
_entity_poly.pdbx_seq_one_letter_code
_entity_poly.pdbx_strand_id
1 'polypeptide(L)'
;MLRSPLAIKFGRRFQSDFTYKKWIHLSLPQKQDFVKGFVENYRKQYPGSKTNVSLRGLALDMEGHGDAPSVFGIFYDDVWELCKKSKEGLYSEERQALQRNDIKQTGRFGHESFYDLLVEDDR
;
A
#
# COMPACT_ATOMS: atom_id res chain seq x y z
N MET A 1 -15.40 -48.38 -22.83
CA MET A 1 -15.22 -46.92 -22.86
C MET A 1 -16.17 -46.31 -21.86
N LEU A 2 -15.70 -45.78 -20.72
CA LEU A 2 -16.52 -44.99 -19.78
C LEU A 2 -15.58 -43.97 -19.14
N ARG A 3 -15.65 -42.72 -19.61
CA ARG A 3 -14.93 -41.57 -19.03
C ARG A 3 -15.89 -40.86 -18.09
N SER A 4 -15.62 -40.94 -16.80
CA SER A 4 -16.30 -40.14 -15.77
C SER A 4 -15.77 -38.69 -15.84
N PRO A 5 -16.63 -37.66 -15.92
CA PRO A 5 -16.16 -36.29 -15.81
C PRO A 5 -15.89 -35.96 -14.34
N LEU A 6 -14.63 -35.65 -14.03
CA LEU A 6 -14.24 -35.02 -12.77
C LEU A 6 -14.92 -33.66 -12.69
N ALA A 7 -15.92 -33.55 -11.82
CA ALA A 7 -16.54 -32.29 -11.46
C ALA A 7 -15.51 -31.42 -10.72
N ILE A 8 -14.90 -30.47 -11.44
CA ILE A 8 -14.07 -29.43 -10.84
C ILE A 8 -15.01 -28.53 -10.03
N LYS A 9 -15.09 -28.77 -8.73
CA LYS A 9 -15.71 -27.86 -7.78
C LYS A 9 -14.88 -26.59 -7.76
N PHE A 10 -15.35 -25.55 -8.46
CA PHE A 10 -14.87 -24.19 -8.26
C PHE A 10 -15.20 -23.78 -6.83
N GLY A 11 -14.28 -24.05 -5.91
CA GLY A 11 -14.30 -23.44 -4.60
C GLY A 11 -14.30 -21.93 -4.81
N ARG A 12 -15.37 -21.25 -4.37
CA ARG A 12 -15.36 -19.80 -4.23
C ARG A 12 -14.23 -19.51 -3.25
N ARG A 13 -13.08 -19.05 -3.77
CA ARG A 13 -12.07 -18.41 -2.93
C ARG A 13 -12.80 -17.28 -2.22
N PHE A 14 -12.90 -17.34 -0.90
CA PHE A 14 -13.16 -16.16 -0.11
C PHE A 14 -12.08 -15.17 -0.50
N GLN A 15 -12.40 -14.22 -1.38
CA GLN A 15 -11.61 -13.02 -1.52
C GLN A 15 -11.79 -12.31 -0.19
N SER A 16 -10.74 -12.31 0.64
CA SER A 16 -10.65 -11.31 1.70
C SER A 16 -10.78 -9.96 0.99
N ASP A 17 -11.93 -9.31 1.15
CA ASP A 17 -12.15 -7.99 0.59
C ASP A 17 -11.12 -7.07 1.26
N PHE A 18 -10.05 -6.75 0.54
CA PHE A 18 -9.02 -5.86 1.03
C PHE A 18 -9.63 -4.45 1.11
N THR A 19 -9.70 -3.92 2.33
CA THR A 19 -10.54 -2.77 2.68
C THR A 19 -9.99 -1.42 2.27
N TYR A 20 -8.92 -1.34 1.47
CA TYR A 20 -8.30 -0.08 1.07
C TYR A 20 -8.40 0.17 -0.43
N LYS A 21 -8.69 1.43 -0.80
CA LYS A 21 -8.74 1.90 -2.19
C LYS A 21 -7.35 1.87 -2.83
N LYS A 22 -7.28 1.60 -4.14
CA LYS A 22 -6.05 1.80 -4.95
C LYS A 22 -5.87 3.27 -5.32
N TRP A 23 -4.64 3.70 -5.66
CA TRP A 23 -4.34 5.09 -6.00
C TRP A 23 -5.28 5.69 -7.05
N ILE A 24 -5.58 4.92 -8.10
CA ILE A 24 -6.44 5.35 -9.22
C ILE A 24 -7.88 5.68 -8.78
N HIS A 25 -8.32 5.16 -7.63
CA HIS A 25 -9.66 5.36 -7.08
C HIS A 25 -9.71 6.47 -6.04
N LEU A 26 -8.57 7.05 -5.67
CA LEU A 26 -8.53 8.16 -4.73
C LEU A 26 -8.99 9.47 -5.41
N SER A 27 -9.80 10.23 -4.69
CA SER A 27 -10.08 11.62 -5.02
C SER A 27 -8.82 12.48 -4.89
N LEU A 28 -8.82 13.66 -5.50
CA LEU A 28 -7.68 14.59 -5.42
C LEU A 28 -7.32 14.96 -3.96
N PRO A 29 -8.27 15.31 -3.07
CA PRO A 29 -7.96 15.58 -1.67
C PRO A 29 -7.30 14.39 -0.96
N GLN A 30 -7.81 13.17 -1.18
CA GLN A 30 -7.20 11.96 -0.61
C GLN A 30 -5.77 11.73 -1.09
N LYS A 31 -5.49 12.00 -2.36
CA LYS A 31 -4.13 11.94 -2.91
C LYS A 31 -3.22 12.97 -2.25
N GLN A 32 -3.69 14.21 -2.11
CA GLN A 32 -2.93 15.29 -1.47
C GLN A 32 -2.67 15.00 0.02
N ASP A 33 -3.66 14.49 0.74
CA ASP A 33 -3.52 14.07 2.14
C ASP A 33 -2.50 12.94 2.28
N PHE A 34 -2.56 11.93 1.40
CA PHE A 34 -1.55 10.87 1.37
C PHE A 34 -0.16 11.44 1.12
N VAL A 35 0.03 12.33 0.15
CA VAL A 35 1.34 12.92 -0.16
C VAL A 35 1.91 13.64 1.06
N LYS A 36 1.11 14.47 1.74
CA LYS A 36 1.54 15.18 2.96
C LYS A 36 1.93 14.19 4.06
N GLY A 37 1.03 13.25 4.36
CA GLY A 37 1.24 12.24 5.39
C GLY A 37 2.47 11.37 5.11
N PHE A 38 2.68 11.00 3.85
CA PHE A 38 3.83 10.21 3.41
C PHE A 38 5.14 10.97 3.59
N VAL A 39 5.23 12.22 3.15
CA VAL A 39 6.43 13.05 3.30
C VAL A 39 6.78 13.23 4.79
N GLU A 40 5.79 13.50 5.63
CA GLU A 40 5.99 13.65 7.07
C GLU A 40 6.40 12.35 7.75
N ASN A 41 5.69 11.26 7.45
CA ASN A 41 5.98 9.93 8.01
C ASN A 41 7.37 9.45 7.58
N TYR A 42 7.72 9.60 6.29
CA TYR A 42 9.03 9.23 5.77
C TYR A 42 10.15 10.00 6.47
N ARG A 43 9.96 11.30 6.73
CA ARG A 43 10.91 12.12 7.50
C ARG A 43 11.08 11.63 8.94
N LYS A 44 9.98 11.22 9.61
CA LYS A 44 10.03 10.68 10.98
C LYS A 44 10.77 9.34 11.04
N GLN A 45 10.51 8.45 10.07
CA GLN A 45 11.17 7.14 9.99
C GLN A 45 12.65 7.24 9.57
N TYR A 46 12.98 8.22 8.72
CA TYR A 46 14.31 8.37 8.12
C TYR A 46 14.83 9.82 8.18
N PRO A 47 15.09 10.39 9.37
CA PRO A 47 15.37 11.82 9.55
C PRO A 47 16.64 12.32 8.83
N GLY A 48 17.62 11.45 8.57
CA GLY A 48 18.86 11.77 7.84
C GLY A 48 18.83 11.49 6.33
N SER A 49 17.71 11.00 5.79
CA SER A 49 17.66 10.59 4.38
C SER A 49 17.68 11.79 3.43
N LYS A 50 18.58 11.79 2.45
CA LYS A 50 18.61 12.79 1.37
C LYS A 50 17.30 12.81 0.57
N THR A 51 16.58 11.69 0.53
CA THR A 51 15.26 11.56 -0.10
C THR A 51 14.24 12.52 0.50
N ASN A 52 14.39 12.96 1.76
CA ASN A 52 13.51 13.95 2.38
C ASN A 52 13.47 15.27 1.59
N VAL A 53 14.59 15.71 1.03
CA VAL A 53 14.66 16.95 0.25
C VAL A 53 13.88 16.79 -1.06
N SER A 54 14.07 15.67 -1.75
CA SER A 54 13.36 15.36 -2.99
C SER A 54 11.86 15.21 -2.78
N LEU A 55 11.44 14.44 -1.78
CA LEU A 55 10.01 14.22 -1.47
C LEU A 55 9.32 15.54 -1.10
N ARG A 56 9.98 16.38 -0.29
CA ARG A 56 9.47 17.71 0.05
C ARG A 56 9.36 18.62 -1.18
N GLY A 57 10.36 18.59 -2.07
CA GLY A 57 10.35 19.38 -3.30
C GLY A 57 9.23 18.97 -4.25
N LEU A 58 8.95 17.66 -4.36
CA LEU A 58 7.87 17.14 -5.19
C LEU A 58 6.48 17.48 -4.64
N ALA A 59 6.32 17.51 -3.31
CA ALA A 59 5.05 17.83 -2.67
C ALA A 59 4.78 19.36 -2.56
N LEU A 60 5.72 20.20 -3.01
CA LEU A 60 5.65 21.63 -2.83
C LEU A 60 4.56 22.24 -3.70
N ASP A 61 3.69 23.06 -3.08
CA ASP A 61 2.60 23.82 -3.72
C ASP A 61 1.60 23.01 -4.56
N MET A 62 1.50 21.70 -4.34
CA MET A 62 0.56 20.85 -5.09
C MET A 62 -0.91 21.27 -4.89
N GLU A 63 -1.25 21.84 -3.72
CA GLU A 63 -2.60 22.35 -3.45
C GLU A 63 -2.92 23.61 -4.23
N GLY A 64 -1.96 24.53 -4.34
CA GLY A 64 -2.11 25.75 -5.15
C GLY A 64 -2.31 25.45 -6.62
N HIS A 65 -1.76 24.32 -7.10
CA HIS A 65 -1.91 23.84 -8.47
C HIS A 65 -3.10 22.89 -8.68
N GLY A 66 -3.82 22.50 -7.63
CA GLY A 66 -4.90 21.50 -7.73
C GLY A 66 -4.40 20.14 -8.24
N ASP A 67 -3.17 19.77 -7.87
CA ASP A 67 -2.47 18.58 -8.35
C ASP A 67 -2.08 17.64 -7.19
N ALA A 68 -1.77 16.38 -7.54
CA ALA A 68 -1.10 15.43 -6.68
C ALA A 68 -0.03 14.69 -7.51
N PRO A 69 1.27 14.85 -7.22
CA PRO A 69 2.31 14.35 -8.10
C PRO A 69 2.25 12.82 -8.28
N SER A 70 2.10 12.36 -9.53
CA SER A 70 1.86 10.95 -9.87
C SER A 70 2.89 9.96 -9.34
N VAL A 71 4.13 10.41 -9.08
CA VAL A 71 5.18 9.58 -8.47
C VAL A 71 4.76 9.03 -7.11
N PHE A 72 3.95 9.77 -6.34
CA PHE A 72 3.43 9.28 -5.07
C PHE A 72 2.38 8.18 -5.24
N GLY A 73 1.77 8.05 -6.42
CA GLY A 73 0.90 6.91 -6.72
C GLY A 73 1.66 5.59 -6.75
N ILE A 74 2.92 5.60 -7.21
CA ILE A 74 3.79 4.42 -7.17
C ILE A 74 4.05 4.03 -5.70
N PHE A 75 4.37 5.01 -4.84
CA PHE A 75 4.59 4.75 -3.42
C PHE A 75 3.33 4.28 -2.71
N TYR A 76 2.17 4.84 -3.06
CA TYR A 76 0.88 4.40 -2.52
C TYR A 76 0.61 2.94 -2.86
N ASP A 77 0.75 2.56 -4.13
CA ASP A 77 0.48 1.19 -4.57
C ASP A 77 1.49 0.20 -3.96
N ASP A 78 2.76 0.58 -3.77
CA ASP A 78 3.75 -0.23 -3.05
C ASP A 78 3.32 -0.49 -1.59
N VAL A 79 2.87 0.55 -0.88
CA VAL A 79 2.34 0.45 0.49
C VAL A 79 1.10 -0.43 0.53
N TRP A 80 0.19 -0.26 -0.44
CA TRP A 80 -1.03 -1.04 -0.58
C TRP A 80 -0.74 -2.54 -0.75
N GLU A 81 0.19 -2.89 -1.64
CA GLU A 81 0.61 -4.28 -1.89
C GLU A 81 1.30 -4.90 -0.66
N LEU A 82 2.13 -4.13 0.05
CA LEU A 82 2.76 -4.58 1.30
C LEU A 82 1.72 -4.84 2.39
N CYS A 83 0.77 -3.93 2.58
CA CYS A 83 -0.31 -4.09 3.54
C CYS A 83 -1.17 -5.33 3.20
N LYS A 84 -1.48 -5.53 1.92
CA LYS A 84 -2.22 -6.70 1.45
C LYS A 84 -1.48 -8.00 1.73
N LYS A 85 -0.20 -8.09 1.34
CA LYS A 85 0.64 -9.26 1.63
C LYS A 85 0.79 -9.53 3.13
N SER A 86 0.91 -8.48 3.93
CA SER A 86 0.98 -8.58 5.38
C SER A 86 -0.31 -9.17 5.96
N LYS A 87 -1.49 -8.70 5.50
CA LYS A 87 -2.79 -9.26 5.90
C LYS A 87 -2.95 -10.70 5.41
N GLU A 88 -2.66 -11.00 4.15
CA GLU A 88 -2.80 -12.36 3.58
C GLU A 88 -1.86 -13.37 4.24
N GLY A 89 -0.62 -12.98 4.53
CA GLY A 89 0.37 -13.81 5.24
C GLY A 89 0.04 -14.07 6.71
N LEU A 90 -0.89 -13.30 7.31
CA LEU A 90 -1.42 -13.61 8.64
C LEU A 90 -2.48 -14.73 8.60
N TYR A 91 -3.14 -14.93 7.45
CA TYR A 91 -4.19 -15.93 7.27
C TYR A 91 -3.71 -17.20 6.56
N SER A 92 -2.51 -17.22 5.96
CA SER A 92 -1.87 -18.46 5.51
C SER A 92 -1.10 -19.12 6.66
N GLU A 93 -1.27 -20.43 6.86
CA GLU A 93 -0.55 -21.22 7.88
C GLU A 93 0.97 -21.32 7.63
N GLU A 94 1.46 -20.69 6.56
CA GLU A 94 2.88 -20.56 6.26
C GLU A 94 3.51 -19.55 7.23
N ARG A 95 4.27 -20.06 8.20
CA ARG A 95 5.01 -19.31 9.24
C ARG A 95 6.15 -18.41 8.70
N GLN A 96 5.92 -17.71 7.60
CA GLN A 96 6.73 -16.59 7.15
C GLN A 96 5.83 -15.35 7.06
N ALA A 97 5.16 -15.02 8.16
CA ALA A 97 4.68 -13.65 8.35
C ALA A 97 5.92 -12.76 8.19
N LEU A 98 6.00 -12.03 7.06
CA LEU A 98 7.10 -11.12 6.73
C LEU A 98 7.53 -10.42 8.02
N GLN A 99 8.78 -10.62 8.44
CA GLN A 99 9.26 -9.97 9.66
C GLN A 99 9.12 -8.48 9.42
N ARG A 100 8.21 -7.87 10.18
CA ARG A 100 7.60 -6.55 9.94
C ARG A 100 8.60 -5.38 9.91
N ASN A 101 9.87 -5.66 10.20
CA ASN A 101 10.96 -4.69 10.27
C ASN A 101 12.20 -5.10 9.43
N ASP A 102 12.12 -6.18 8.64
CA ASP A 102 13.21 -6.54 7.75
C ASP A 102 13.10 -5.74 6.44
N ILE A 103 13.80 -4.61 6.37
CA ILE A 103 13.90 -3.76 5.16
C ILE A 103 14.30 -4.58 3.93
N LYS A 104 15.02 -5.71 4.08
CA LYS A 104 15.38 -6.58 2.95
C LYS A 104 14.17 -7.29 2.35
N GLN A 105 13.14 -7.55 3.15
CA GLN A 105 11.92 -8.25 2.72
C GLN A 105 10.78 -7.29 2.39
N THR A 106 10.58 -6.26 3.22
CA THR A 106 9.44 -5.34 3.12
C THR A 106 9.80 -3.99 2.49
N GLY A 107 11.07 -3.76 2.16
CA GLY A 107 11.54 -2.49 1.64
C GLY A 107 11.43 -1.33 2.65
N ARG A 108 11.53 -0.10 2.15
CA ARG A 108 11.51 1.13 2.96
C ARG A 108 10.12 1.53 3.47
N PHE A 109 9.07 0.86 3.03
CA PHE A 109 7.67 1.17 3.39
C PHE A 109 7.00 0.07 4.21
N GLY A 110 7.78 -0.90 4.72
CA GLY A 110 7.26 -1.98 5.55
C GLY A 110 6.83 -1.57 6.95
N HIS A 111 7.23 -0.38 7.41
CA HIS A 111 6.84 0.14 8.72
C HIS A 111 5.33 0.42 8.76
N GLU A 112 4.64 -0.02 9.81
CA GLU A 112 3.17 0.01 9.90
C GLU A 112 2.58 1.42 9.76
N SER A 113 3.31 2.44 10.18
CA SER A 113 2.88 3.84 10.04
C SER A 113 2.67 4.28 8.59
N PHE A 114 3.18 3.55 7.60
CA PHE A 114 2.83 3.78 6.19
C PHE A 114 1.45 3.20 5.84
N TYR A 115 1.02 2.11 6.47
CA TYR A 115 -0.29 1.51 6.24
C TYR A 115 -1.43 2.39 6.78
N ASP A 116 -1.17 3.15 7.84
CA ASP A 116 -2.11 4.14 8.40
C ASP A 116 -2.44 5.27 7.41
N LEU A 117 -1.67 5.41 6.33
CA LEU A 117 -1.90 6.40 5.26
C LEU A 117 -2.82 5.87 4.16
N LEU A 118 -3.17 4.59 4.16
CA LEU A 118 -4.07 4.01 3.18
C LEU A 118 -5.51 4.44 3.44
N VAL A 119 -6.25 4.70 2.37
CA VAL A 119 -7.63 5.16 2.45
C VAL A 119 -8.57 3.96 2.38
N GLU A 120 -9.45 3.84 3.37
CA GLU A 120 -10.46 2.78 3.41
C GLU A 120 -11.49 2.91 2.28
N ASP A 121 -12.02 1.77 1.83
CA ASP A 121 -13.14 1.69 0.90
C ASP A 121 -14.45 1.95 1.67
N ASP A 122 -15.32 2.82 1.15
CA ASP A 122 -16.53 3.30 1.86
C ASP A 122 -17.69 2.25 1.84
N ARG A 123 -17.36 0.96 1.85
CA ARG A 123 -18.35 -0.12 1.66
C ARG A 123 -19.20 -0.40 2.90
#